data_AF-A0A9X1PQX2-F1
#
_entry.id   AF-A0A9X1PQX2-F1
#
_cell.length_a   1.000
_cell.length_b   1.000
_cell.length_c   1.000
_cell.angle_alpha   90.00
_cell.angle_beta   90.00
_cell.angle_gamma   90.00
#
_symmetry.space_group_name_H-M   'P 1'
#
loop_
_entity.id
_entity.type
_entity.pdbx_description
1 polymer ?
#
loop_
_entity_poly.entity_id
_entity_poly.type
_entity_poly.pdbx_seq_one_letter_code
_entity_poly.pdbx_strand_id
1 'polypeptide(L)' 'MRIISAREFRGKQKDYLDLAEKERVIIHRGKNKKSVLLTPIDENTEHMGRDSVVAKTL' A
#
# COMPACT_ATOMS: atom_id res chain seq x y z
N MET A 1 5.36 -11.31 -2.31
CA MET A 1 4.12 -10.52 -2.45
C MET A 1 3.07 -11.13 -1.56
N ARG A 2 2.50 -10.35 -0.63
CA ARG A 2 1.50 -10.82 0.34
C ARG A 2 0.16 -10.12 0.12
N ILE A 3 -0.94 -10.88 0.08
CA ILE A 3 -2.31 -10.32 0.02
C ILE A 3 -2.98 -10.56 1.36
N ILE A 4 -3.53 -9.51 1.97
CA ILE A 4 -4.17 -9.55 3.29
C ILE A 4 -5.53 -8.86 3.27
N SER A 5 -6.39 -9.22 4.21
CA SER A 5 -7.64 -8.50 4.40
C SER A 5 -7.43 -7.19 5.17
N ALA A 6 -8.34 -6.23 5.00
CA ALA A 6 -8.35 -5.03 5.82
C ALA A 6 -8.56 -5.33 7.33
N ARG A 7 -9.19 -6.45 7.70
CA ARG A 7 -9.34 -6.86 9.11
C ARG A 7 -8.00 -7.31 9.68
N GLU A 8 -7.30 -8.15 8.93
CA GLU A 8 -5.98 -8.67 9.29
C GLU A 8 -4.96 -7.53 9.43
N PHE A 9 -4.95 -6.60 8.47
CA PHE A 9 -4.11 -5.41 8.56
C PHE A 9 -4.34 -4.63 9.86
N ARG A 10 -5.61 -4.38 10.23
CA ARG A 10 -5.93 -3.64 11.47
C ARG A 10 -5.43 -4.33 12.73
N GLY A 11 -5.43 -5.67 12.76
CA GLY A 11 -4.95 -6.44 13.91
C GLY A 11 -3.43 -6.53 14.03
N LYS A 12 -2.69 -6.26 12.94
CA LYS A 12 -1.23 -6.42 12.87
C LYS A 12 -0.56 -5.30 12.05
N GLN A 13 -0.96 -4.05 12.27
CA GLN A 13 -0.52 -2.94 11.41
C GLN A 13 1.00 -2.82 11.38
N LYS A 14 1.65 -2.84 12.55
CA LYS A 14 3.12 -2.73 12.66
C LYS A 14 3.83 -3.81 11.86
N ASP A 15 3.44 -5.07 12.05
CA ASP A 15 4.06 -6.21 11.36
C ASP A 15 3.98 -6.07 9.83
N TYR A 16 2.86 -5.58 9.32
CA TYR A 16 2.68 -5.39 7.88
C TYR A 16 3.39 -4.16 7.33
N LEU A 17 3.58 -3.11 8.13
CA LEU A 17 4.46 -1.99 7.77
C LEU A 17 5.91 -2.45 7.69
N ASP A 18 6.39 -3.17 8.71
CA ASP A 18 7.75 -3.73 8.73
C ASP A 18 7.97 -4.74 7.60
N LEU A 19 6.93 -5.50 7.21
CA LEU A 19 6.98 -6.40 6.07
C LEU A 19 7.05 -5.64 4.74
N ALA A 20 6.35 -4.50 4.64
CA ALA A 20 6.31 -3.71 3.42
C ALA A 20 7.68 -3.14 3.03
N GLU A 21 8.56 -2.88 4.01
CA GLU A 21 9.97 -2.52 3.80
C GLU A 21 10.76 -3.59 3.00
N LYS A 22 10.29 -4.85 3.02
CA LYS A 22 10.99 -5.99 2.42
C LYS A 22 10.27 -6.54 1.19
N GLU A 23 8.94 -6.50 1.16
CA GLU A 23 8.15 -7.01 0.05
C GLU A 23 6.81 -6.28 -0.15
N ARG A 24 6.23 -6.40 -1.35
CA ARG A 24 4.92 -5.80 -1.66
C ARG A 24 3.78 -6.45 -0.85
N VAL A 25 2.98 -5.62 -0.19
CA VAL A 25 1.77 -6.05 0.53
C VAL A 25 0.52 -5.40 -0.09
N ILE A 26 -0.47 -6.21 -0.48
CA ILE A 26 -1.75 -5.74 -1.02
C ILE A 26 -2.85 -5.95 0.03
N ILE A 27 -3.53 -4.87 0.42
CA ILE A 27 -4.65 -4.88 1.33
C ILE A 27 -5.95 -4.95 0.53
N HIS A 28 -6.62 -6.09 0.57
CA HIS A 28 -7.94 -6.28 -0.03
C HIS A 28 -9.05 -5.73 0.89
N ARG A 29 -9.92 -4.89 0.34
CA ARG A 29 -10.91 -4.10 1.10
C ARG A 29 -12.37 -4.56 0.88
N GLY A 30 -12.61 -5.86 0.73
CA GLY A 30 -13.97 -6.41 0.57
C GLY A 30 -14.65 -5.99 -0.73
N LYS A 31 -15.90 -6.44 -0.93
CA LYS A 31 -16.64 -6.17 -2.16
C LYS A 31 -16.85 -4.65 -2.34
N ASN A 32 -16.57 -4.15 -3.54
CA ASN A 32 -16.75 -2.75 -3.97
C ASN A 32 -15.71 -1.74 -3.46
N LYS A 33 -14.58 -2.15 -2.89
CA LYS A 33 -13.47 -1.23 -2.59
C LYS A 33 -12.21 -1.66 -3.32
N LYS A 34 -11.48 -0.68 -3.86
CA LYS A 34 -10.16 -0.92 -4.46
C LYS A 34 -9.20 -1.45 -3.39
N SER A 35 -8.42 -2.44 -3.77
CA SER A 35 -7.28 -2.88 -2.95
C SER A 35 -6.25 -1.75 -2.86
N VAL A 36 -5.49 -1.72 -1.77
CA VAL A 36 -4.42 -0.74 -1.53
C VAL A 36 -3.08 -1.45 -1.55
N LEU A 37 -2.08 -0.88 -2.21
CA LEU A 37 -0.70 -1.34 -2.15
C LEU A 37 0.00 -0.61 -1.00
N LEU A 38 0.61 -1.37 -0.10
CA LEU A 38 1.52 -0.86 0.92
C LEU A 38 2.95 -1.07 0.43
N THR A 39 3.68 0.04 0.33
CA THR A 39 5.07 0.11 -0.12
C THR A 39 5.73 1.25 0.64
N PRO A 40 7.01 1.13 1.01
CA PRO A 40 7.77 2.25 1.56
C PRO A 40 7.81 3.37 0.53
N ILE A 41 7.87 4.60 1.04
CA ILE A 41 8.09 5.80 0.25
C ILE A 41 9.57 6.11 0.40
N ASP A 42 10.32 6.10 -0.70
CA ASP A 42 11.72 6.53 -0.66
C ASP A 42 11.79 8.05 -0.42
N GLU A 43 12.80 8.54 0.29
CA GLU A 43 12.96 9.99 0.58
C GLU A 43 13.10 10.83 -0.70
N ASN A 44 13.51 10.23 -1.82
CA ASN A 44 13.55 10.87 -3.14
C ASN A 44 12.21 10.81 -3.90
N THR A 45 11.24 10.06 -3.37
CA THR A 45 9.85 10.01 -3.86
C THR A 45 9.07 11.07 -3.09
N GLU A 46 9.44 12.34 -3.31
CA GLU A 46 8.75 13.48 -2.73
C GLU A 46 7.23 13.35 -2.93
N HIS A 47 6.51 13.41 -1.81
CA HIS A 47 5.23 14.09 -1.68
C HIS A 47 4.27 14.00 -2.88
N MET A 48 3.58 12.87 -3.07
CA MET A 48 2.29 12.86 -3.79
C MET A 48 1.16 13.48 -2.94
N GLY A 49 1.42 14.67 -2.41
CA GLY A 49 0.50 15.51 -1.68
C GLY A 49 -0.08 16.58 -2.60
N ARG A 50 -1.23 16.26 -3.18
CA ARG A 50 -2.27 17.10 -3.80
C ARG A 50 -2.31 17.35 -5.31
N ASP A 51 -1.22 17.36 -6.09
CA ASP A 51 -1.33 17.78 -7.51
C ASP A 51 -0.79 16.83 -8.60
N SER A 52 -0.31 15.63 -8.28
CA SER A 52 0.30 14.75 -9.30
C SER A 52 -0.61 13.59 -9.73
N VAL A 53 -1.57 13.89 -10.61
CA VAL A 53 -2.00 12.91 -11.63
C VAL A 53 -0.82 12.73 -12.58
N VAL A 54 0.06 11.77 -12.32
CA VAL A 54 1.03 11.34 -13.34
C VAL A 54 0.62 9.97 -13.82
N ALA A 55 0.04 10.00 -15.02
CA ALA A 55 -0.24 8.86 -15.84
C ALA A 55 0.99 7.95 -15.93
N LYS A 56 0.80 6.67 -15.65
CA LYS A 56 1.65 5.65 -16.25
C LYS A 56 0.85 5.01 -17.38
N THR A 57 0.83 5.71 -18.50
CA THR A 57 0.42 5.16 -19.80
C THR A 57 1.39 4.05 -20.19
N LEU A 58 0.84 2.97 -20.74
CA LEU A 58 1.56 1.87 -21.38
C LEU A 58 2.44 2.38 -22.54
#